data_AF-A0AA44Y239-F1
#
_entry.id   AF-A0AA44Y239-F1
#
_cell.length_a   1.000
_cell.length_b   1.000
_cell.length_c   1.000
_cell.angle_alpha   90.00
_cell.angle_beta   90.00
_cell.angle_gamma   90.00
#
_symmetry.space_group_name_H-M   'P 1'
#
loop_
_entity.id
_entity.type
_entity.pdbx_description
1 polymer ?
#
loop_
_entity_poly.entity_id
_entity_poly.type
_entity_poly.pdbx_seq_one_letter_code
_entity_poly.pdbx_strand_id
1 'polypeptide(L)'
;MRSISVEKILVAKRHAMGLYFHVVCPFDDDDGYDRFLSFRSSEEMVASEEWGDITLQAASRLYALEQLQKIVRSEAIRTLCVFLDVSPDIAATALARVKTSGAGETGIYTRCRYDGVIFE
;
A
#
# COMPACT_ATOMS: atom_id res chain seq x y z
N MET A 1 24.74 4.14 -3.45
CA MET A 1 23.54 3.30 -3.19
C MET A 1 22.95 2.89 -4.52
N ARG A 2 22.61 1.61 -4.73
CA ARG A 2 21.78 1.23 -5.89
C ARG A 2 20.45 1.98 -5.77
N SER A 3 19.99 2.60 -6.85
CA SER A 3 18.69 3.29 -6.84
C SER A 3 17.61 2.25 -6.55
N ILE A 4 16.81 2.48 -5.51
CA ILE A 4 15.67 1.61 -5.20
C ILE A 4 14.60 1.92 -6.24
N SER A 5 14.22 0.94 -7.06
CA SER A 5 13.18 1.16 -8.06
C SER A 5 11.83 1.40 -7.39
N VAL A 6 11.03 2.27 -8.00
CA VAL A 6 9.65 2.56 -7.55
C VAL A 6 8.82 1.28 -7.50
N GLU A 7 9.01 0.37 -8.46
CA GLU A 7 8.34 -0.94 -8.51
C GLU A 7 8.54 -1.76 -7.22
N LYS A 8 9.76 -1.81 -6.67
CA LYS A 8 10.02 -2.55 -5.43
C LYS A 8 9.32 -1.92 -4.23
N ILE A 9 9.19 -0.59 -4.23
CA ILE A 9 8.45 0.15 -3.20
C ILE A 9 6.96 -0.15 -3.33
N LEU A 10 6.41 -0.10 -4.56
CA LEU A 10 5.02 -0.46 -4.84
C LEU A 10 4.71 -1.89 -4.38
N VAL A 11 5.55 -2.87 -4.73
CA VAL A 11 5.35 -4.27 -4.31
C VAL A 11 5.33 -4.38 -2.78
N ALA A 12 6.23 -3.70 -2.07
CA ALA A 12 6.24 -3.73 -0.62
C ALA A 12 4.98 -3.10 0.01
N LYS A 13 4.51 -1.97 -0.53
CA LYS A 13 3.27 -1.29 -0.09
C LYS A 13 2.04 -2.17 -0.33
N ARG A 14 1.88 -2.69 -1.55
CA ARG A 14 0.80 -3.62 -1.93
C ARG A 14 0.79 -4.88 -1.07
N HIS A 15 1.97 -5.46 -0.84
CA HIS A 15 2.09 -6.64 0.01
C HIS A 15 1.62 -6.35 1.43
N ALA A 16 2.06 -5.24 2.02
CA ALA A 16 1.63 -4.85 3.36
C ALA A 16 0.11 -4.62 3.44
N MET A 17 -0.48 -3.96 2.43
CA MET A 17 -1.94 -3.79 2.35
C MET A 17 -2.67 -5.14 2.27
N GLY A 18 -2.22 -6.04 1.39
CA GLY A 18 -2.84 -7.36 1.20
C GLY A 18 -2.79 -8.29 2.41
N LEU A 19 -1.93 -8.02 3.40
CA LEU A 19 -1.90 -8.78 4.66
C LEU A 19 -3.05 -8.43 5.61
N TYR A 20 -3.59 -7.21 5.52
CA TYR A 20 -4.57 -6.70 6.48
C TYR A 20 -5.90 -6.26 5.86
N PHE A 21 -5.91 -6.04 4.55
CA PHE A 21 -7.06 -5.60 3.79
C PHE A 21 -7.39 -6.61 2.68
N HIS A 22 -8.66 -6.67 2.32
CA HIS A 22 -9.14 -7.20 1.06
C HIS A 22 -9.19 -6.03 0.06
N VAL A 23 -8.21 -6.01 -0.84
CA VAL A 23 -8.07 -4.99 -1.89
C VAL A 23 -8.69 -5.55 -3.17
N VAL A 24 -9.90 -5.10 -3.51
CA VAL A 24 -10.62 -5.57 -4.71
C VAL A 24 -10.34 -4.64 -5.88
N CYS A 25 -10.59 -3.35 -5.70
CA CYS A 25 -10.38 -2.33 -6.72
C CYS A 25 -9.76 -1.07 -6.10
N PRO A 26 -8.43 -1.00 -5.98
CA PRO A 26 -7.74 0.19 -5.49
C PRO A 26 -7.74 1.27 -6.57
N PHE A 27 -7.73 2.54 -6.14
CA PHE A 27 -7.71 3.71 -7.04
C PHE A 27 -6.30 4.28 -7.27
N ASP A 28 -5.27 3.56 -6.83
CA ASP A 28 -3.87 3.92 -6.94
C ASP A 28 -2.97 2.68 -7.06
N ASP A 29 -1.71 2.92 -7.40
CA ASP A 29 -0.73 1.87 -7.64
C ASP A 29 -0.19 1.25 -6.35
N ASP A 30 -0.45 1.78 -5.16
CA ASP A 30 0.10 1.23 -3.91
C ASP A 30 -0.96 0.52 -3.04
N ASP A 31 -2.12 0.21 -3.63
CA ASP A 31 -3.28 -0.41 -2.97
C ASP A 31 -3.80 0.44 -1.78
N GLY A 32 -3.78 1.77 -1.92
CA GLY A 32 -4.25 2.73 -0.92
C GLY A 32 -3.28 2.97 0.22
N TYR A 33 -2.05 2.47 0.15
CA TYR A 33 -1.10 2.50 1.27
C TYR A 33 -0.79 3.92 1.75
N ASP A 34 -0.44 4.85 0.85
CA ASP A 34 -0.10 6.22 1.26
C ASP A 34 -1.32 6.97 1.82
N ARG A 35 -2.51 6.74 1.25
CA ARG A 35 -3.78 7.28 1.79
C ARG A 35 -4.09 6.70 3.16
N PHE A 36 -3.96 5.39 3.33
CA PHE A 36 -4.21 4.69 4.58
C PHE A 36 -3.40 5.27 5.73
N LEU A 37 -2.11 5.53 5.50
CA LEU A 37 -1.23 6.13 6.51
C LEU A 37 -1.53 7.61 6.79
N SER A 38 -2.33 8.27 5.95
CA SER A 38 -2.69 9.68 6.10
C SER A 38 -4.01 9.90 6.86
N PHE A 39 -4.88 8.89 6.93
CA PHE A 39 -6.15 9.01 7.66
C PHE A 39 -5.92 9.22 9.15
N ARG A 40 -6.73 10.11 9.72
CA ARG A 40 -6.70 10.49 11.14
C ARG A 40 -7.69 9.67 11.96
N SER A 41 -8.73 9.12 11.33
CA SER A 41 -9.70 8.26 12.00
C SER A 41 -10.28 7.19 11.08
N SER A 42 -10.83 6.13 11.66
CA SER A 42 -11.48 5.06 10.90
C SER A 42 -12.72 5.56 10.17
N GLU A 43 -13.42 6.54 10.74
CA GLU A 43 -14.58 7.19 10.13
C GLU A 43 -14.18 7.97 8.88
N GLU A 44 -13.05 8.70 8.92
CA GLU A 44 -12.50 9.40 7.76
C GLU A 44 -12.15 8.41 6.63
N MET A 45 -11.51 7.30 6.99
CA MET A 45 -11.16 6.24 6.02
C MET A 45 -12.41 5.66 5.35
N VAL A 46 -13.44 5.33 6.13
CA VAL A 46 -14.69 4.74 5.61
C VAL A 46 -15.51 5.74 4.79
N ALA A 47 -15.46 7.02 5.14
CA ALA A 47 -16.17 8.09 4.42
C ALA A 47 -15.43 8.55 3.15
N SER A 48 -14.19 8.15 2.94
CA SER A 48 -13.39 8.57 1.78
C SER A 48 -13.82 7.84 0.51
N GLU A 49 -14.39 8.58 -0.44
CA GLU A 49 -14.72 8.04 -1.77
C GLU A 49 -13.48 7.58 -2.54
N GLU A 50 -12.33 8.18 -2.26
CA GLU A 50 -11.04 7.83 -2.87
C GLU A 50 -10.42 6.57 -2.26
N TRP A 51 -11.01 6.01 -1.21
CA TRP A 51 -10.51 4.78 -0.60
C TRP A 51 -10.64 3.58 -1.56
N GLY A 52 -11.67 3.57 -2.41
CA GLY A 52 -11.97 2.48 -3.33
C GLY A 52 -12.58 1.26 -2.65
N ASP A 53 -12.65 0.14 -3.37
CA ASP A 53 -13.17 -1.12 -2.83
C ASP A 53 -12.07 -1.87 -2.05
N ILE A 54 -11.77 -1.34 -0.86
CA ILE A 54 -10.78 -1.86 0.08
C ILE A 54 -11.43 -2.04 1.44
N THR A 55 -11.48 -3.27 1.94
CA THR A 55 -12.13 -3.58 3.22
C THR A 55 -11.16 -4.26 4.18
N LEU A 56 -11.32 -4.02 5.49
CA LEU A 56 -10.53 -4.71 6.50
C LEU A 56 -10.84 -6.21 6.51
N GLN A 57 -9.79 -7.03 6.54
CA GLN A 57 -9.93 -8.46 6.85
C GLN A 57 -10.53 -8.62 8.25
N ALA A 58 -11.29 -9.70 8.47
CA ALA A 58 -12.01 -9.91 9.72
C ALA A 58 -11.09 -9.87 10.96
N ALA A 59 -9.90 -10.47 10.88
CA ALA A 59 -8.92 -10.47 11.95
C ALA A 59 -8.33 -9.07 12.24
N SER A 60 -8.23 -8.21 11.21
CA SER A 60 -7.68 -6.86 11.33
C SER A 60 -8.60 -5.89 12.06
N ARG A 61 -9.89 -6.20 12.19
CA ARG A 61 -10.89 -5.35 12.86
C ARG A 61 -10.65 -5.19 14.37
N LEU A 62 -9.79 -6.03 14.94
CA LEU A 62 -9.42 -5.97 16.36
C LEU A 62 -8.41 -4.86 16.67
N TYR A 63 -7.76 -4.30 15.65
CA TYR A 63 -6.75 -3.26 15.83
C TYR A 63 -7.37 -1.87 15.70
N ALA A 64 -6.94 -0.95 16.57
CA ALA A 64 -7.20 0.47 16.36
C ALA A 64 -6.45 0.98 15.12
N LEU A 65 -6.94 2.04 14.47
CA LEU A 65 -6.35 2.59 13.26
C LEU A 65 -4.84 2.85 13.40
N GLU A 66 -4.41 3.54 14.45
CA GLU A 66 -2.99 3.84 14.69
C GLU A 66 -2.14 2.57 14.84
N GLN A 67 -2.69 1.52 15.47
CA GLN A 67 -1.98 0.24 15.61
C GLN A 67 -1.84 -0.41 14.24
N LEU A 68 -2.90 -0.41 13.45
CA LEU A 68 -2.89 -0.99 12.12
C LEU A 68 -1.93 -0.24 11.18
N GLN A 69 -1.91 1.10 11.21
CA GLN A 69 -0.96 1.93 10.48
C GLN A 69 0.50 1.61 10.85
N LYS A 70 0.79 1.42 12.15
CA LYS A 70 2.13 1.02 12.60
C LYS A 70 2.52 -0.36 12.08
N ILE A 71 1.59 -1.32 12.13
CA ILE A 71 1.82 -2.70 11.68
C ILE A 71 2.04 -2.74 10.16
N VAL A 72 1.13 -2.16 9.38
CA VAL A 72 1.22 -2.09 7.91
C VAL A 72 2.52 -1.42 7.47
N ARG A 73 2.90 -0.31 8.12
CA ARG A 73 4.18 0.34 7.83
C ARG A 73 5.39 -0.55 8.14
N SER A 74 5.34 -1.29 9.25
CA SER A 74 6.42 -2.19 9.65
C SER A 74 6.57 -3.36 8.68
N GLU A 75 5.47 -3.89 8.15
CA GLU A 75 5.50 -4.95 7.14
C GLU A 75 6.07 -4.47 5.80
N ALA A 76 5.75 -3.26 5.37
CA ALA A 76 6.35 -2.67 4.17
C ALA A 76 7.88 -2.49 4.34
N ILE A 77 8.32 -2.01 5.51
CA ILE A 77 9.74 -1.87 5.84
C ILE A 77 10.43 -3.24 5.82
N ARG A 78 9.87 -4.24 6.51
CA ARG A 78 10.41 -5.60 6.57
C ARG A 78 10.56 -6.21 5.18
N THR A 79 9.54 -6.03 4.34
CA THR A 79 9.54 -6.51 2.95
C THR A 79 10.66 -5.87 2.14
N LEU A 80 10.86 -4.56 2.26
CA LEU A 80 11.96 -3.86 1.58
C LEU A 80 13.33 -4.30 2.08
N CYS A 81 13.51 -4.51 3.39
CA CYS A 81 14.76 -5.05 3.92
C CYS A 81 15.11 -6.39 3.25
N VAL A 82 14.13 -7.28 3.09
CA VAL A 82 14.33 -8.58 2.43
C VAL A 82 14.64 -8.42 0.93
N PHE A 83 13.92 -7.56 0.22
CA PHE A 83 14.10 -7.39 -1.24
C PHE A 83 15.39 -6.69 -1.65
N LEU A 84 15.95 -5.88 -0.76
CA LEU A 84 17.06 -5.00 -1.07
C LEU A 84 18.33 -5.32 -0.29
N ASP A 85 18.25 -6.21 0.71
CA ASP A 85 19.33 -6.51 1.64
C ASP A 85 19.88 -5.23 2.30
N VAL A 86 18.97 -4.45 2.89
CA VAL A 86 19.26 -3.15 3.53
C VAL A 86 18.77 -3.12 4.98
N SER A 87 19.31 -2.18 5.76
CA SER A 87 18.85 -1.95 7.13
C SER A 87 17.43 -1.34 7.17
N PRO A 88 16.69 -1.53 8.27
CA PRO A 88 15.37 -0.93 8.47
C PRO A 88 15.32 0.57 8.27
N ASP A 89 16.36 1.31 8.70
CA ASP A 89 16.41 2.77 8.54
C ASP A 89 16.49 3.20 7.07
N ILE A 90 17.25 2.46 6.26
CA ILE A 90 17.36 2.71 4.81
C ILE A 90 16.01 2.41 4.14
N ALA A 91 15.39 1.28 4.49
CA ALA A 91 14.07 0.90 3.97
C ALA A 91 12.97 1.91 4.36
N ALA A 92 12.93 2.33 5.63
CA ALA A 92 11.99 3.33 6.12
C ALA A 92 12.18 4.69 5.43
N THR A 93 13.44 5.09 5.21
CA THR A 93 13.77 6.31 4.49
C THR A 93 13.33 6.23 3.02
N ALA A 94 13.52 5.08 2.37
CA ALA A 94 13.07 4.86 1.00
C ALA A 94 11.54 4.93 0.88
N LEU A 95 10.82 4.26 1.78
CA LEU A 95 9.36 4.29 1.87
C LEU A 95 8.82 5.71 2.07
N ALA A 96 9.41 6.49 2.96
CA ALA A 96 8.94 7.84 3.27
C ALA A 96 9.22 8.86 2.15
N ARG A 97 10.30 8.65 1.37
CA ARG A 97 10.69 9.56 0.28
C ARG A 97 9.92 9.33 -1.00
N VAL A 98 9.47 8.10 -1.25
CA VAL A 98 8.75 7.73 -2.46
C VAL A 98 7.26 7.72 -2.17
N LYS A 99 6.65 8.90 -2.35
CA LYS A 99 5.21 9.01 -2.47
C LYS A 99 4.78 8.39 -3.79
N THR A 100 3.76 7.54 -3.72
CA THR A 100 3.16 6.91 -4.88
C THR A 100 1.92 7.71 -5.25
N SER A 101 1.73 7.98 -6.55
CA SER A 101 0.76 8.97 -7.05
C SER A 101 -0.64 8.74 -6.46
N GLY A 102 -1.26 9.82 -5.97
CA GLY A 102 -2.66 9.83 -5.51
C GLY A 102 -3.65 10.01 -6.68
N ALA A 103 -4.93 9.78 -6.38
CA ALA A 103 -6.04 9.93 -7.33
C ALA A 103 -5.97 11.26 -8.09
N GLY A 104 -5.90 11.20 -9.43
CA GLY A 104 -5.94 12.39 -10.29
C GLY A 104 -4.92 12.44 -11.43
N GLU A 105 -3.85 11.63 -11.39
CA GLU A 105 -3.24 11.22 -12.66
C GLU A 105 -4.27 10.34 -13.37
N THR A 106 -4.49 10.53 -14.68
CA THR A 106 -5.45 9.80 -15.51
C THR A 106 -5.15 8.30 -15.55
N GLY A 107 -5.35 7.66 -14.41
CA GLY A 107 -4.98 6.32 -14.01
C GLY A 107 -5.97 5.34 -14.58
N ILE A 108 -6.02 5.24 -15.90
CA ILE A 108 -6.65 4.11 -16.60
C ILE A 108 -5.79 2.85 -16.37
N TYR A 109 -5.53 2.40 -15.14
CA TYR A 109 -4.46 1.43 -14.86
C TYR A 109 -4.70 0.70 -13.52
N THR A 110 -4.38 -0.59 -13.32
CA THR A 110 -3.78 -1.63 -14.19
C THR A 110 -4.37 -3.03 -13.91
N ARG A 111 -4.88 -3.32 -12.70
CA ARG A 111 -5.28 -4.69 -12.31
C ARG A 111 -6.57 -5.17 -13.01
N CYS A 112 -7.58 -4.31 -13.12
CA CYS A 112 -8.81 -4.60 -13.89
C CYS A 112 -8.59 -4.66 -15.41
N ARG A 113 -7.46 -4.15 -15.92
CA ARG A 113 -7.15 -4.18 -17.37
C ARG A 113 -6.50 -5.50 -17.81
N TYR A 114 -5.94 -6.27 -16.87
CA TYR A 114 -5.31 -7.56 -17.11
C TYR A 114 -6.07 -8.74 -16.52
N ASP A 115 -7.23 -8.50 -15.90
CA ASP A 115 -8.11 -9.57 -15.48
C ASP A 115 -8.67 -10.26 -16.74
N GLY A 116 -8.16 -11.45 -17.05
CA GLY A 116 -8.46 -12.19 -18.28
C GLY A 116 -7.46 -12.05 -19.44
N VAL A 117 -6.33 -11.36 -19.27
CA VAL A 117 -5.29 -11.30 -20.32
C VAL A 117 -4.28 -12.44 -20.11
N ILE A 118 -4.30 -13.41 -21.03
CA ILE A 118 -3.28 -14.46 -21.13
C ILE A 118 -2.11 -13.89 -21.92
N PHE A 119 -0.90 -13.93 -21.37
CA PHE A 119 0.32 -13.63 -22.10
C PHE A 119 0.78 -14.90 -22.83
N GLU A 120 0.84 -14.82 -24.17
CA GLU A 120 1.45 -15.85 -25.03
C GLU A 120 2.98 -15.88 -24.88
#